data_AF-A0A1Y3S9A1-F1
#
_entry.id   AF-A0A1Y3S9A1-F1
#
_cell.length_a   1.000
_cell.length_b   1.000
_cell.length_c   1.000
_cell.angle_alpha   90.00
_cell.angle_beta   90.00
_cell.angle_gamma   90.00
#
_symmetry.space_group_name_H-M   'P 1'
#
loop_
_entity.id
_entity.type
_entity.pdbx_description
1 polymer ?
#
loop_
_entity_poly.entity_id
_entity_poly.type
_entity_poly.pdbx_seq_one_letter_code
_entity_poly.pdbx_strand_id
1 'polypeptide(L)'
;MNQFMTVGKILRNLRGNRTQDEIASDLGITKSSWAMYERDERIPRDEVKVKISNYFGMTVQEIFFPNQSTISAQQDKNGRVTV
;
A
#
# COMPACT_ATOMS: atom_id res chain seq x y z
N MET A 1 -20.30 -5.56 -10.18
CA MET A 1 -18.92 -6.09 -10.06
C MET A 1 -18.23 -5.32 -8.94
N ASN A 2 -18.13 -5.89 -7.74
CA ASN A 2 -17.33 -5.28 -6.67
C ASN A 2 -15.85 -5.45 -7.03
N GLN A 3 -15.23 -4.38 -7.52
CA GLN A 3 -13.81 -4.36 -7.89
C GLN A 3 -12.95 -4.19 -6.63
N PHE A 4 -12.65 -5.28 -5.94
CA PHE A 4 -11.62 -5.26 -4.91
C PHE A 4 -10.24 -5.05 -5.57
N MET A 5 -9.53 -3.98 -5.21
CA MET A 5 -8.16 -3.74 -5.68
C MET A 5 -7.18 -4.51 -4.79
N THR A 6 -6.27 -5.28 -5.40
CA THR A 6 -5.15 -5.89 -4.67
C THR A 6 -4.02 -4.88 -4.48
N VAL A 7 -3.14 -5.14 -3.53
CA VAL A 7 -1.95 -4.31 -3.29
C VAL A 7 -1.07 -4.26 -4.54
N GLY A 8 -0.83 -5.41 -5.18
CA GLY A 8 -0.01 -5.48 -6.39
C GLY A 8 -0.57 -4.64 -7.53
N LYS A 9 -1.91 -4.62 -7.71
CA LYS A 9 -2.57 -3.77 -8.69
C LYS A 9 -2.45 -2.28 -8.34
N ILE A 10 -2.53 -1.91 -7.06
CA ILE A 10 -2.30 -0.53 -6.60
C ILE A 10 -0.86 -0.10 -6.91
N LEU A 11 0.14 -0.91 -6.54
CA LEU A 11 1.55 -0.61 -6.79
C LEU A 11 1.85 -0.49 -8.29
N ARG A 12 1.25 -1.36 -9.11
CA ARG A 12 1.37 -1.28 -10.57
C ARG A 12 0.79 0.02 -11.13
N ASN A 13 -0.37 0.45 -10.61
CA ASN A 13 -0.98 1.72 -11.00
C ASN A 13 -0.13 2.91 -10.57
N LEU A 14 0.43 2.89 -9.35
CA LEU A 14 1.30 3.95 -8.84
C LEU A 14 2.61 4.07 -9.64
N ARG A 15 3.20 2.94 -10.05
CA ARG A 15 4.34 2.95 -10.97
C ARG A 15 3.99 3.66 -12.29
N GLY A 16 2.81 3.39 -12.83
CA GLY A 16 2.36 3.94 -14.11
C GLY A 16 3.25 3.47 -15.26
N ASN A 17 3.74 4.41 -16.06
CA ASN A 17 4.56 4.12 -17.25
C ASN A 17 6.04 3.88 -16.95
N ARG A 18 6.50 4.18 -15.73
CA ARG A 18 7.89 3.88 -15.30
C ARG A 18 8.14 2.39 -15.34
N THR A 19 9.36 1.96 -15.61
CA THR A 19 9.75 0.55 -15.54
C THR A 19 9.84 0.07 -14.10
N GLN A 20 9.78 -1.25 -13.88
CA GLN A 20 9.97 -1.82 -12.54
C GLN A 20 11.36 -1.52 -11.97
N ASP A 21 12.35 -1.35 -12.84
CA ASP A 21 13.74 -1.08 -12.48
C ASP A 21 13.93 0.35 -11.99
N GLU A 22 13.31 1.32 -12.67
CA GLU A 22 13.31 2.74 -12.28
C GLU A 22 12.71 2.94 -10.88
N ILE A 23 11.50 2.42 -10.63
CA ILE A 23 10.86 2.55 -9.31
C ILE A 23 11.63 1.79 -8.23
N ALA A 24 12.15 0.60 -8.54
CA ALA A 24 12.93 -0.15 -7.56
C ALA A 24 14.20 0.61 -7.17
N SER A 25 14.88 1.24 -8.14
CA SER A 25 16.07 2.06 -7.92
C SER A 25 15.76 3.28 -7.06
N ASP A 26 14.69 4.01 -7.38
CA ASP A 26 14.23 5.18 -6.60
C ASP A 26 13.91 4.81 -5.14
N LEU A 27 13.36 3.62 -4.92
CA LEU A 27 13.04 3.10 -3.60
C LEU A 27 14.22 2.37 -2.94
N GLY A 28 15.38 2.23 -3.59
CA GLY A 28 16.52 1.48 -3.08
C GLY A 28 16.15 0.05 -2.67
N ILE A 29 15.40 -0.65 -3.52
CA ILE A 29 15.08 -2.08 -3.41
C ILE A 29 15.44 -2.78 -4.72
N THR A 30 15.37 -4.11 -4.77
CA THR A 30 15.63 -4.83 -6.03
C THR A 30 14.43 -4.77 -6.96
N LYS A 31 14.69 -4.77 -8.28
CA LYS A 31 13.66 -4.94 -9.32
C LYS A 31 12.79 -6.17 -9.07
N SER A 32 13.39 -7.28 -8.65
CA SER A 32 12.67 -8.53 -8.35
C SER A 32 11.73 -8.36 -7.16
N SER A 33 12.13 -7.64 -6.11
CA SER A 33 11.26 -7.31 -4.98
C SER A 33 10.03 -6.53 -5.45
N TRP A 34 10.23 -5.45 -6.21
CA TRP A 34 9.10 -4.67 -6.75
C TRP A 34 8.18 -5.53 -7.63
N ALA A 35 8.75 -6.36 -8.52
CA ALA A 35 7.98 -7.25 -9.38
C ALA A 35 7.18 -8.32 -8.62
N MET A 36 7.69 -8.84 -7.49
CA MET A 36 6.93 -9.74 -6.60
C MET A 36 5.79 -9.01 -5.90
N TYR A 37 6.00 -7.73 -5.54
CA TYR A 37 4.95 -6.92 -4.92
C TYR A 37 3.80 -6.65 -5.90
N GLU A 38 4.10 -6.27 -7.15
CA GLU A 38 3.08 -6.04 -8.18
C GLU A 38 2.25 -7.27 -8.53
N ARG A 39 2.79 -8.47 -8.30
CA ARG A 39 2.13 -9.75 -8.57
C ARG A 39 1.47 -10.36 -7.32
N ASP A 40 1.44 -9.62 -6.21
CA ASP A 40 0.89 -10.07 -4.92
C ASP A 40 1.58 -11.34 -4.35
N GLU A 41 2.78 -11.69 -4.82
CA GLU A 41 3.53 -12.87 -4.35
C GLU A 41 4.25 -12.63 -3.04
N ARG A 42 4.51 -11.35 -2.72
CA ARG A 42 5.19 -10.94 -1.50
C ARG A 42 4.63 -9.63 -1.00
N ILE A 43 4.53 -9.52 0.32
CA ILE A 43 4.21 -8.26 1.00
C ILE A 43 5.54 -7.57 1.39
N PRO A 44 5.71 -6.27 1.12
CA PRO A 44 6.90 -5.54 1.58
C PRO A 44 7.03 -5.53 3.11
N ARG A 45 8.26 -5.46 3.63
CA ARG A 45 8.48 -5.19 5.07
C ARG A 45 7.99 -3.78 5.42
N ASP A 46 7.69 -3.53 6.68
CA ASP A 46 7.08 -2.25 7.10
C ASP A 46 7.95 -1.03 6.76
N GLU A 47 9.27 -1.12 6.90
CA GLU A 47 10.21 -0.09 6.46
C GLU A 47 10.10 0.22 4.95
N VAL A 48 9.85 -0.80 4.13
CA VAL A 48 9.64 -0.64 2.69
C VAL A 48 8.25 -0.09 2.40
N LYS A 49 7.22 -0.48 3.16
CA LYS A 49 5.88 0.11 3.05
C LYS A 49 5.91 1.62 3.33
N VAL A 50 6.60 2.04 4.40
CA VAL A 50 6.79 3.46 4.73
C VAL A 50 7.55 4.18 3.63
N LYS A 51 8.59 3.56 3.07
CA LYS A 51 9.34 4.17 1.96
C LYS A 51 8.46 4.37 0.72
N ILE A 52 7.69 3.35 0.34
CA ILE A 52 6.74 3.40 -0.77
C ILE A 52 5.69 4.49 -0.52
N SER A 53 5.11 4.54 0.67
CA SER A 53 4.07 5.50 1.02
C SER A 53 4.59 6.94 0.95
N ASN A 54 5.78 7.20 1.48
CA ASN A 54 6.44 8.50 1.40
C ASN A 54 6.76 8.91 -0.04
N TYR A 55 7.28 7.99 -0.86
CA TYR A 55 7.63 8.27 -2.25
C TYR A 55 6.40 8.67 -3.09
N PHE A 56 5.25 8.03 -2.87
CA PHE A 56 4.01 8.34 -3.60
C PHE A 56 3.13 9.40 -2.92
N GLY A 57 3.51 9.90 -1.74
CA GLY A 57 2.72 10.88 -0.99
C GLY A 57 1.37 10.32 -0.50
N MET A 58 1.31 9.03 -0.19
CA MET A 58 0.12 8.33 0.31
C MET A 58 0.41 7.72 1.68
N THR A 59 -0.64 7.32 2.39
CA THR A 59 -0.51 6.55 3.64
C THR A 59 -0.27 5.07 3.37
N VAL A 60 0.35 4.38 4.34
CA VAL A 60 0.47 2.91 4.31
C VAL A 60 -0.92 2.25 4.23
N GLN A 61 -1.93 2.82 4.88
CA GLN A 61 -3.31 2.31 4.88
C GLN A 61 -3.92 2.31 3.47
N GLU A 62 -3.80 3.43 2.75
CA GLU A 62 -4.35 3.57 1.39
C GLU A 62 -3.71 2.59 0.40
N ILE A 63 -2.42 2.28 0.55
CA ILE A 63 -1.70 1.39 -0.37
C ILE A 63 -1.88 -0.08 0.00
N PHE A 64 -1.72 -0.44 1.28
CA PHE A 64 -1.55 -1.83 1.71
C PHE A 64 -2.79 -2.42 2.39
N PHE A 65 -3.77 -1.60 2.73
CA PHE A 65 -5.01 -2.04 3.40
C PHE A 65 -6.27 -1.48 2.69
N PRO A 66 -6.38 -1.57 1.35
CA PRO A 66 -7.43 -0.90 0.57
C PRO A 66 -8.86 -1.40 0.85
N ASN A 67 -8.99 -2.57 1.47
CA ASN A 67 -10.27 -3.20 1.80
C ASN A 67 -10.60 -3.13 3.30
N GLN A 68 -9.72 -2.54 4.10
CA GLN A 68 -10.03 -2.22 5.48
C GLN A 68 -10.59 -0.80 5.48
N SER A 69 -11.91 -0.69 5.32
CA SER A 69 -12.64 0.53 5.64
C SER A 69 -12.13 1.02 6.99
N THR A 70 -11.74 2.29 7.09
CA THR A 70 -11.46 2.92 8.37
C THR A 70 -12.65 2.63 9.26
N ILE A 71 -12.52 1.69 10.20
CA ILE A 71 -13.40 1.65 11.36
C ILE A 71 -12.93 2.83 12.19
N SER A 72 -13.29 4.04 11.74
CA SER A 72 -13.29 5.21 12.58
C SER A 72 -14.36 4.93 13.61
N ALA A 73 -13.90 4.60 14.82
CA ALA A 73 -14.66 4.56 16.06
C ALA A 73 -16.10 4.07 15.92
N GLN A 74 -16.35 2.80 16.23
CA GLN A 74 -17.62 2.51 16.88
C GLN A 74 -17.64 3.34 18.16
N GLN A 75 -18.29 4.50 18.11
CA GLN A 75 -18.83 5.12 19.32
C GLN A 75 -19.60 4.00 20.01
N ASP A 76 -19.24 3.71 21.27
CA ASP A 76 -20.20 3.00 22.09
C ASP A 76 -21.50 3.81 22.11
N LYS A 77 -22.59 3.16 22.47
CA LYS A 77 -23.96 3.72 22.51
C LYS A 77 -24.08 4.98 23.40
N ASN A 78 -23.00 5.40 24.05
CA ASN A 78 -22.90 6.49 25.01
C ASN A 78 -21.83 7.56 24.63
N GLY A 79 -21.22 7.48 23.44
CA GLY A 79 -20.41 8.56 22.88
C GLY A 79 -19.10 8.88 23.61
N ARG A 80 -18.46 7.91 24.30
CA ARG A 80 -17.14 8.15 24.92
C ARG A 80 -16.01 7.47 24.16
N VAL A 81 -14.98 8.26 23.84
CA VAL A 81 -13.69 7.74 23.37
C VAL A 81 -12.86 7.38 24.60
N THR A 82 -12.61 6.10 24.83
CA THR A 82 -11.61 5.64 25.81
C THR A 82 -10.24 5.55 25.14
N VAL A 83 -9.25 6.16 25.80
CA VAL A 83 -7.81 6.09 25.47
C VAL A 83 -7.25 4.69 25.66
#